data_AF-A0A2E3XTI8-F1
#
_entry.id   AF-A0A2E3XTI8-F1
#
_cell.length_a   1.000
_cell.length_b   1.000
_cell.length_c   1.000
_cell.angle_alpha   90.00
_cell.angle_beta   90.00
_cell.angle_gamma   90.00
#
_symmetry.space_group_name_H-M   'P 1'
#
loop_
_entity.id
_entity.type
_entity.pdbx_description
1 polymer ?
#
loop_
_entity_poly.entity_id
_entity_poly.type
_entity_poly.pdbx_seq_one_letter_code
_entity_poly.pdbx_strand_id
1 'polypeptide(L)'
;MNIDDLQIVVLEDLKDHWDDPDVRALYADLMKMKFDGYGSVYGSNVISSDKADFFGTHLMVCQKGLRLKPLFGYKSVTLDKCREFHLKFPALSLVGNDGHYECLNELNEIIDKAENRGERVSFDYSWAQTPDIKKIRSKEMTELFRDLVMTLVIHHHQDYGIEHMITCGVVKVKTDIFFERLGLNKISAYSKFSQKDLNEEMVHIFHNNRYSDYAYKVAEKYHFLWKNRLTLSKKQTLTAVREAA
;
A
#
# COMPACT_ATOMS: atom_id res chain seq x y z
N MET A 1 -22.66 -5.40 1.85
CA MET A 1 -21.79 -4.23 1.78
C MET A 1 -21.81 -3.79 0.33
N ASN A 2 -22.42 -2.65 0.10
CA ASN A 2 -22.52 -2.03 -1.22
C ASN A 2 -21.36 -1.07 -1.41
N ILE A 3 -21.13 -0.66 -2.65
CA ILE A 3 -20.07 0.29 -2.97
C ILE A 3 -20.29 1.65 -2.28
N ASP A 4 -21.54 2.05 -2.09
CA ASP A 4 -21.90 3.32 -1.43
C ASP A 4 -21.53 3.34 0.06
N ASP A 5 -21.40 2.15 0.66
CA ASP A 5 -20.93 1.96 2.04
C ASP A 5 -19.40 2.14 2.18
N LEU A 6 -18.69 2.42 1.08
CA LEU A 6 -17.23 2.48 1.05
C LEU A 6 -16.72 3.91 0.87
N GLN A 7 -15.58 4.19 1.49
CA GLN A 7 -14.87 5.46 1.39
C GLN A 7 -13.38 5.19 1.18
N ILE A 8 -12.78 5.81 0.17
CA ILE A 8 -11.32 5.86 0.06
C ILE A 8 -10.81 6.96 0.99
N VAL A 9 -9.80 6.64 1.79
CA VAL A 9 -9.08 7.61 2.63
C VAL A 9 -7.61 7.55 2.28
N VAL A 10 -7.01 8.72 2.14
CA VAL A 10 -5.56 8.91 1.96
C VAL A 10 -5.08 9.72 3.15
N LEU A 11 -4.19 9.15 3.94
CA LEU A 11 -3.57 9.80 5.10
C LEU A 11 -2.09 9.98 4.83
N GLU A 12 -1.68 11.23 4.66
CA GLU A 12 -0.30 11.63 4.41
C GLU A 12 0.34 12.15 5.69
N ASP A 13 1.65 11.95 5.82
CA ASP A 13 2.46 12.63 6.84
C ASP A 13 1.83 12.61 8.24
N LEU A 14 1.43 11.41 8.72
CA LEU A 14 0.69 11.21 9.99
C LEU A 14 1.21 12.06 11.15
N LYS A 15 2.53 12.25 11.27
CA LYS A 15 3.14 13.07 12.31
C LYS A 15 2.55 14.49 12.38
N ASP A 16 2.18 15.07 11.24
CA ASP A 16 1.67 16.43 11.13
C ASP A 16 0.18 16.53 11.50
N HIS A 17 -0.49 15.39 11.64
CA HIS A 17 -1.89 15.26 12.01
C HIS A 17 -2.07 14.60 13.37
N TRP A 18 -0.99 14.39 14.12
CA TRP A 18 -1.02 13.62 15.35
C TRP A 18 -1.91 14.25 16.42
N ASP A 19 -2.09 15.57 16.41
CA ASP A 19 -2.94 16.27 17.38
C ASP A 19 -4.44 16.07 17.13
N ASP A 20 -4.85 15.68 15.92
CA ASP A 20 -6.23 15.40 15.57
C ASP A 20 -6.70 14.05 16.17
N PRO A 21 -7.69 14.05 17.08
CA PRO A 21 -8.17 12.83 17.71
C PRO A 21 -8.82 11.84 16.73
N ASP A 22 -9.47 12.32 15.67
CA ASP A 22 -10.13 11.47 14.68
C ASP A 22 -9.09 10.78 13.80
N VAL A 23 -8.01 11.49 13.44
CA VAL A 23 -6.87 10.90 12.73
C VAL A 23 -6.17 9.84 13.57
N ARG A 24 -5.90 10.13 14.86
CA ARG A 24 -5.31 9.14 15.77
C ARG A 24 -6.19 7.90 15.90
N ALA A 25 -7.51 8.07 16.04
CA ALA A 25 -8.44 6.96 16.14
C ALA A 25 -8.48 6.12 14.86
N LEU A 26 -8.53 6.75 13.69
CA LEU A 26 -8.50 6.07 12.41
C LEU A 26 -7.20 5.29 12.20
N TYR A 27 -6.06 5.90 12.53
CA TYR A 27 -4.75 5.24 12.43
C TYR A 27 -4.63 4.07 13.42
N ALA A 28 -5.13 4.21 14.64
CA ALA A 28 -5.17 3.10 15.61
C ALA A 28 -5.99 1.92 15.07
N ASP A 29 -7.13 2.19 14.43
CA ASP A 29 -7.93 1.15 13.76
C ASP A 29 -7.19 0.51 12.57
N LEU A 30 -6.46 1.31 11.78
CA LEU A 30 -5.63 0.81 10.69
C LEU A 30 -4.55 -0.14 11.21
N MET A 31 -3.86 0.25 12.29
CA MET A 31 -2.83 -0.59 12.90
C MET A 31 -3.40 -1.88 13.49
N LYS A 32 -4.56 -1.79 14.16
CA LYS A 32 -5.27 -2.98 14.62
C LYS A 32 -5.60 -3.91 13.45
N MET A 33 -6.14 -3.39 12.35
CA MET A 33 -6.43 -4.18 11.15
C MET A 33 -5.17 -4.84 10.59
N LYS A 34 -4.03 -4.13 10.56
CA LYS A 34 -2.74 -4.68 10.12
C LYS A 34 -2.26 -5.82 11.02
N PHE A 35 -2.30 -5.63 12.34
CA PHE A 35 -1.89 -6.67 13.30
C PHE A 35 -2.79 -7.90 13.23
N ASP A 36 -4.11 -7.72 13.18
CA ASP A 36 -5.06 -8.83 13.05
C ASP A 36 -4.88 -9.55 11.70
N GLY A 37 -4.70 -8.78 10.62
CA GLY A 37 -4.49 -9.27 9.25
C GLY A 37 -3.22 -10.11 9.12
N TYR A 38 -2.06 -9.52 9.42
CA TYR A 38 -0.77 -10.21 9.37
C TYR A 38 -0.71 -11.35 10.39
N GLY A 39 -1.17 -11.13 11.62
CA GLY A 39 -1.21 -12.13 12.68
C GLY A 39 -1.98 -13.39 12.28
N SER A 40 -3.11 -13.22 11.58
CA SER A 40 -3.92 -14.35 11.09
C SER A 40 -3.28 -15.18 9.97
N VAL A 41 -2.23 -14.67 9.31
CA VAL A 41 -1.60 -15.32 8.14
C VAL A 41 -0.19 -15.82 8.46
N TYR A 42 0.59 -14.99 9.14
CA TYR A 42 2.03 -15.18 9.32
C TYR A 42 2.38 -15.51 10.77
N GLY A 43 1.51 -15.21 11.74
CA GLY A 43 1.75 -15.45 13.17
C GLY A 43 1.74 -14.17 13.99
N SER A 44 1.41 -14.29 15.28
CA SER A 44 1.23 -13.15 16.19
C SER A 44 2.50 -12.35 16.48
N ASN A 45 3.68 -12.88 16.14
CA ASN A 45 4.96 -12.22 16.29
C ASN A 45 5.31 -11.30 15.09
N VAL A 46 4.51 -11.28 14.04
CA VAL A 46 4.76 -10.48 12.84
C VAL A 46 4.16 -9.07 13.00
N ILE A 47 5.00 -8.06 12.83
CA ILE A 47 4.63 -6.65 12.96
C ILE A 47 4.75 -5.96 11.60
N SER A 48 3.63 -5.42 11.11
CA SER A 48 3.58 -4.67 9.85
C SER A 48 3.58 -3.16 10.13
N SER A 49 4.65 -2.68 10.76
CA SER A 49 4.84 -1.28 11.13
C SER A 49 6.30 -0.90 11.14
N ASP A 50 6.61 0.34 10.79
CA ASP A 50 7.94 0.93 10.89
C ASP A 50 7.87 2.47 10.97
N LYS A 51 9.04 3.11 11.01
CA LYS A 51 9.14 4.58 11.08
C LYS A 51 8.45 5.31 9.92
N ALA A 52 8.34 4.68 8.74
CA ALA A 52 7.66 5.29 7.61
C ALA A 52 6.16 5.41 7.81
N ASP A 53 5.56 4.75 8.81
CA ASP A 53 4.17 5.00 9.14
C ASP A 53 3.88 6.46 9.54
N PHE A 54 4.89 7.23 9.96
CA PHE A 54 4.73 8.61 10.40
C PHE A 54 4.88 9.67 9.29
N PHE A 55 5.47 9.30 8.14
CA PHE A 55 5.75 10.23 7.03
C PHE A 55 5.40 9.69 5.64
N GLY A 56 5.05 8.42 5.53
CA GLY A 56 4.52 7.83 4.30
C GLY A 56 3.05 8.17 4.08
N THR A 57 2.54 7.73 2.94
CA THR A 57 1.14 7.86 2.56
C THR A 57 0.42 6.55 2.84
N HIS A 58 -0.57 6.56 3.73
CA HIS A 58 -1.45 5.41 3.96
C HIS A 58 -2.67 5.50 3.03
N LEU A 59 -2.88 4.45 2.25
CA LEU A 59 -3.99 4.34 1.33
C LEU A 59 -4.92 3.25 1.83
N MET A 60 -6.18 3.59 2.06
CA MET A 60 -7.13 2.67 2.67
C MET A 60 -8.53 2.76 2.07
N VAL A 61 -9.20 1.61 2.06
CA VAL A 61 -10.64 1.51 1.86
C VAL A 61 -11.28 1.34 3.23
N CYS A 62 -12.18 2.25 3.57
CA CYS A 62 -12.91 2.27 4.82
C CYS A 62 -14.39 1.93 4.56
N GLN A 63 -15.01 1.27 5.54
CA GLN A 63 -16.46 1.20 5.66
C GLN A 63 -16.98 2.49 6.29
N LYS A 64 -18.00 3.10 5.69
CA LYS A 64 -18.77 4.19 6.28
C LYS A 64 -19.64 3.70 7.43
N GLY A 65 -19.93 4.60 8.37
CA GLY A 65 -20.73 4.35 9.56
C GLY A 65 -20.58 5.53 10.52
N LEU A 66 -20.84 5.32 11.81
CA LEU A 66 -20.60 6.35 12.84
C LEU A 66 -19.14 6.85 12.85
N ARG A 67 -18.22 5.98 12.45
CA ARG A 67 -16.79 6.26 12.25
C ARG A 67 -16.28 5.42 11.10
N LEU A 68 -15.29 5.93 10.38
CA LEU A 68 -14.64 5.21 9.30
C LEU A 68 -13.89 4.01 9.87
N LYS A 69 -14.18 2.81 9.34
CA LYS A 69 -13.51 1.58 9.75
C LYS A 69 -12.65 1.05 8.60
N PRO A 70 -11.31 1.00 8.72
CA PRO A 70 -10.45 0.40 7.71
C PRO A 70 -10.82 -1.06 7.43
N LEU A 71 -10.97 -1.38 6.15
CA LEU A 71 -11.24 -2.74 5.64
C LEU A 71 -10.01 -3.31 4.96
N PHE A 72 -9.28 -2.46 4.26
CA PHE A 72 -8.02 -2.77 3.60
C PHE A 72 -7.16 -1.51 3.61
N GLY A 73 -5.84 -1.69 3.65
CA GLY A 73 -4.92 -0.61 3.37
C GLY A 73 -3.49 -1.08 3.16
N TYR A 74 -2.71 -0.19 2.58
CA TYR A 74 -1.27 -0.32 2.43
C TYR A 74 -0.63 1.05 2.66
N LYS A 75 0.70 1.07 2.68
CA LYS A 75 1.48 2.30 2.78
C LYS A 75 2.38 2.42 1.57
N SER A 76 2.46 3.61 1.02
CA SER A 76 3.45 4.01 0.02
C SER A 76 4.44 4.98 0.64
N VAL A 77 5.73 4.78 0.38
CA VAL A 77 6.78 5.71 0.77
C VAL A 77 7.68 5.99 -0.42
N THR A 78 7.95 7.26 -0.68
CA THR A 78 8.82 7.65 -1.80
C THR A 78 10.28 7.72 -1.37
N LEU A 79 11.18 7.56 -2.33
CA LEU A 79 12.62 7.72 -2.12
C LEU A 79 12.94 9.13 -1.58
N ASP A 80 12.31 10.17 -2.13
CA ASP A 80 12.47 11.56 -1.69
C ASP A 80 12.09 11.75 -0.21
N LYS A 81 10.96 11.16 0.20
CA LYS A 81 10.54 11.20 1.62
C LYS A 81 11.54 10.48 2.51
N CYS A 82 12.08 9.34 2.09
CA CYS A 82 13.12 8.68 2.87
C CYS A 82 14.36 9.57 3.05
N ARG A 83 14.75 10.34 2.04
CA ARG A 83 15.86 11.29 2.11
C ARG A 83 15.56 12.47 3.03
N GLU A 84 14.37 13.05 2.93
CA GLU A 84 13.89 14.13 3.80
C GLU A 84 14.03 13.75 5.29
N PHE A 85 13.70 12.50 5.62
CA PHE A 85 13.77 11.98 6.99
C PHE A 85 15.08 11.27 7.35
N HIS A 86 16.09 11.30 6.48
CA HIS A 86 17.38 10.62 6.66
C HIS A 86 17.25 9.11 6.97
N LEU A 87 16.34 8.44 6.28
CA LEU A 87 16.09 7.00 6.42
C LEU A 87 16.48 6.25 5.15
N LYS A 88 16.93 5.01 5.32
CA LYS A 88 17.17 4.09 4.19
C LYS A 88 15.83 3.73 3.55
N PHE A 89 15.79 3.74 2.22
CA PHE A 89 14.62 3.33 1.46
C PHE A 89 14.23 1.88 1.79
N PRO A 90 12.98 1.58 2.23
CA PRO A 90 12.68 0.26 2.80
C PRO A 90 12.87 -0.92 1.84
N ALA A 91 12.66 -0.72 0.52
CA ALA A 91 12.94 -1.75 -0.47
C ALA A 91 14.41 -2.21 -0.43
N LEU A 92 15.36 -1.27 -0.31
CA LEU A 92 16.79 -1.57 -0.22
C LEU A 92 17.17 -2.24 1.10
N SER A 93 16.45 -1.93 2.18
CA SER A 93 16.63 -2.61 3.47
C SER A 93 16.14 -4.06 3.38
N LEU A 94 14.95 -4.28 2.83
CA LEU A 94 14.35 -5.60 2.67
C LEU A 94 15.23 -6.51 1.81
N VAL A 95 15.54 -6.08 0.58
CA VAL A 95 16.32 -6.91 -0.36
C VAL A 95 17.76 -7.07 0.13
N GLY A 96 18.34 -6.06 0.80
CA GLY A 96 19.70 -6.17 1.35
C GLY A 96 19.82 -7.13 2.55
N ASN A 97 18.74 -7.34 3.30
CA ASN A 97 18.77 -8.23 4.48
C ASN A 97 18.46 -9.68 4.14
N ASP A 98 17.55 -9.89 3.19
CA ASP A 98 16.93 -11.20 2.93
C ASP A 98 17.03 -11.65 1.47
N GLY A 99 17.25 -10.71 0.55
CA GLY A 99 17.36 -10.98 -0.88
C GLY A 99 18.76 -11.40 -1.33
N HIS A 100 18.83 -11.89 -2.55
CA HIS A 100 20.08 -12.22 -3.21
C HIS A 100 20.81 -10.95 -3.69
N TYR A 101 22.15 -10.95 -3.71
CA TYR A 101 22.92 -9.72 -4.02
C TYR A 101 22.68 -9.20 -5.45
N GLU A 102 22.47 -10.07 -6.43
CA GLU A 102 22.09 -9.71 -7.81
C GLU A 102 20.74 -8.99 -7.82
N CYS A 103 19.78 -9.43 -7.00
CA CYS A 103 18.50 -8.74 -6.88
C CYS A 103 18.66 -7.35 -6.26
N LEU A 104 19.57 -7.19 -5.30
CA LEU A 104 19.91 -5.88 -4.74
C LEU A 104 20.57 -4.97 -5.78
N ASN A 105 21.49 -5.49 -6.59
CA ASN A 105 22.15 -4.74 -7.65
C ASN A 105 21.13 -4.24 -8.69
N GLU A 106 20.23 -5.11 -9.16
CA GLU A 106 19.19 -4.71 -10.11
C GLU A 106 18.22 -3.68 -9.52
N LEU A 107 17.88 -3.82 -8.22
CA LEU A 107 17.07 -2.82 -7.52
C LEU A 107 17.77 -1.46 -7.45
N ASN A 108 19.08 -1.42 -7.16
CA ASN A 108 19.86 -0.18 -7.18
C ASN A 108 19.89 0.42 -8.60
N GLU A 109 20.13 -0.39 -9.64
CA GLU A 109 20.15 0.10 -11.01
C GLU A 109 18.80 0.72 -11.43
N ILE A 110 17.68 0.12 -11.01
CA ILE A 110 16.34 0.68 -11.27
C ILE A 110 16.21 2.06 -10.63
N ILE A 111 16.60 2.18 -9.37
CA ILE A 111 16.55 3.43 -8.62
C ILE A 111 17.44 4.48 -9.29
N ASP A 112 18.72 4.15 -9.53
CA ASP A 112 19.68 5.07 -10.15
C ASP A 112 19.21 5.55 -11.52
N LYS A 113 18.63 4.66 -12.35
CA LYS A 113 18.08 5.03 -13.66
C LYS A 113 16.90 5.99 -13.55
N ALA A 114 15.98 5.76 -12.60
CA ALA A 114 14.84 6.63 -12.36
C ALA A 114 15.30 8.02 -11.90
N GLU A 115 16.22 8.06 -10.94
CA GLU A 115 16.77 9.31 -10.42
C GLU A 115 17.49 10.14 -11.47
N ASN A 116 18.30 9.49 -12.31
CA ASN A 116 18.99 10.15 -13.41
C ASN A 116 18.02 10.75 -14.45
N ARG A 117 16.76 10.27 -14.50
CA ARG A 117 15.68 10.83 -15.31
C ARG A 117 14.78 11.83 -14.56
N GLY A 118 15.03 12.06 -13.27
CA GLY A 118 14.18 12.88 -12.41
C GLY A 118 12.81 12.25 -12.13
N GLU A 119 12.69 10.94 -12.27
CA GLU A 119 11.47 10.18 -12.04
C GLU A 119 11.38 9.75 -10.57
N ARG A 120 10.16 9.76 -10.02
CA ARG A 120 9.89 9.44 -8.63
C ARG A 120 9.68 7.95 -8.44
N VAL A 121 10.24 7.43 -7.35
CA VAL A 121 10.20 6.02 -6.97
C VAL A 121 9.48 5.87 -5.64
N SER A 122 8.52 4.95 -5.56
CA SER A 122 7.89 4.50 -4.33
C SER A 122 8.20 3.04 -3.99
N PHE A 123 8.12 2.74 -2.70
CA PHE A 123 7.95 1.39 -2.21
C PHE A 123 6.58 1.27 -1.52
N ASP A 124 5.76 0.38 -2.05
CA ASP A 124 4.40 0.12 -1.58
C ASP A 124 4.36 -1.20 -0.83
N TYR A 125 4.00 -1.17 0.44
CA TYR A 125 4.11 -2.31 1.33
C TYR A 125 3.15 -2.22 2.51
N SER A 126 3.25 -3.17 3.43
CA SER A 126 2.34 -3.25 4.60
C SER A 126 0.87 -3.44 4.18
N TRP A 127 0.67 -4.22 3.12
CA TRP A 127 -0.63 -4.60 2.57
C TRP A 127 -1.40 -5.47 3.57
N ALA A 128 -2.53 -4.97 4.07
CA ALA A 128 -3.36 -5.71 5.01
C ALA A 128 -4.85 -5.54 4.70
N GLN A 129 -5.62 -6.55 5.08
CA GLN A 129 -7.08 -6.53 5.06
C GLN A 129 -7.60 -7.07 6.39
N THR A 130 -8.79 -6.63 6.78
CA THR A 130 -9.46 -7.20 7.95
C THR A 130 -9.70 -8.70 7.75
N PRO A 131 -9.44 -9.55 8.75
CA PRO A 131 -9.76 -10.98 8.68
C PRO A 131 -11.24 -11.27 8.40
N ASP A 132 -12.14 -10.33 8.72
CA ASP A 132 -13.57 -10.48 8.48
C ASP A 132 -13.91 -10.55 6.98
N ILE A 133 -13.10 -9.95 6.10
CA ILE A 133 -13.29 -10.07 4.65
C ILE A 133 -13.16 -11.52 4.19
N LYS A 134 -12.31 -12.34 4.83
CA LYS A 134 -12.17 -13.76 4.48
C LYS A 134 -13.44 -14.56 4.78
N LYS A 135 -14.30 -14.08 5.69
CA LYS A 135 -15.60 -14.69 5.98
C LYS A 135 -16.63 -14.38 4.89
N ILE A 136 -16.39 -13.35 4.08
CA ILE A 136 -17.22 -12.99 2.94
C ILE A 136 -16.89 -13.94 1.79
N ARG A 137 -17.75 -14.95 1.59
CA ARG A 137 -17.50 -16.04 0.61
C ARG A 137 -17.96 -15.74 -0.81
N SER A 138 -18.50 -14.54 -1.09
CA SER A 138 -18.99 -14.24 -2.44
C SER A 138 -17.84 -13.81 -3.36
N LYS A 139 -17.88 -14.31 -4.59
CA LYS A 139 -16.89 -14.01 -5.62
C LYS A 139 -16.91 -12.52 -5.95
N GLU A 140 -18.10 -11.93 -5.99
CA GLU A 140 -18.37 -10.54 -6.32
C GLU A 140 -17.68 -9.59 -5.33
N MET A 141 -17.73 -9.89 -4.03
CA MET A 141 -17.08 -9.06 -3.02
C MET A 141 -15.57 -9.20 -3.06
N THR A 142 -15.06 -10.41 -3.31
CA THR A 142 -13.62 -10.64 -3.46
C THR A 142 -13.06 -9.87 -4.66
N GLU A 143 -13.79 -9.88 -5.78
CA GLU A 143 -13.46 -9.12 -6.98
C GLU A 143 -13.53 -7.61 -6.72
N LEU A 144 -14.59 -7.13 -6.04
CA LEU A 144 -14.71 -5.73 -5.66
C LEU A 144 -13.49 -5.26 -4.86
N PHE A 145 -13.09 -5.96 -3.81
CA PHE A 145 -11.94 -5.55 -2.99
C PHE A 145 -10.65 -5.51 -3.81
N ARG A 146 -10.39 -6.56 -4.60
CA ARG A 146 -9.21 -6.59 -5.49
C ARG A 146 -9.20 -5.39 -6.43
N ASP A 147 -10.35 -5.09 -7.04
CA ASP A 147 -10.47 -4.00 -8.00
C ASP A 147 -10.30 -2.62 -7.31
N LEU A 148 -10.77 -2.47 -6.06
CA LEU A 148 -10.52 -1.27 -5.26
C LEU A 148 -9.04 -1.12 -4.90
N VAL A 149 -8.32 -2.21 -4.59
CA VAL A 149 -6.87 -2.15 -4.40
C VAL A 149 -6.17 -1.64 -5.66
N MET A 150 -6.53 -2.18 -6.84
CA MET A 150 -5.98 -1.69 -8.12
C MET A 150 -6.28 -0.20 -8.30
N THR A 151 -7.51 0.21 -8.01
CA THR A 151 -7.95 1.63 -8.09
C THR A 151 -7.08 2.53 -7.22
N LEU A 152 -6.79 2.15 -5.98
CA LEU A 152 -5.91 2.91 -5.09
C LEU A 152 -4.52 3.04 -5.68
N VAL A 153 -3.93 1.93 -6.17
CA VAL A 153 -2.56 1.94 -6.69
C VAL A 153 -2.45 2.83 -7.91
N ILE A 154 -3.29 2.60 -8.92
CA ILE A 154 -3.20 3.32 -10.19
C ILE A 154 -3.36 4.83 -9.98
N HIS A 155 -4.43 5.24 -9.30
CA HIS A 155 -4.73 6.65 -9.16
C HIS A 155 -3.79 7.36 -8.19
N HIS A 156 -3.27 6.67 -7.16
CA HIS A 156 -2.22 7.24 -6.31
C HIS A 156 -0.97 7.57 -7.11
N HIS A 157 -0.48 6.64 -7.93
CA HIS A 157 0.75 6.87 -8.67
C HIS A 157 0.56 7.94 -9.76
N GLN A 158 -0.60 7.98 -10.40
CA GLN A 158 -0.92 9.01 -11.38
C GLN A 158 -1.07 10.41 -10.76
N ASP A 159 -1.87 10.56 -9.70
CA ASP A 159 -2.13 11.87 -9.08
C ASP A 159 -0.88 12.44 -8.37
N TYR A 160 0.01 11.59 -7.86
CA TYR A 160 1.20 12.01 -7.11
C TYR A 160 2.47 12.05 -7.97
N GLY A 161 2.34 11.77 -9.27
CA GLY A 161 3.47 11.73 -10.21
C GLY A 161 4.54 10.76 -9.76
N ILE A 162 4.16 9.51 -9.47
CA ILE A 162 5.07 8.43 -9.10
C ILE A 162 5.19 7.49 -10.30
N GLU A 163 6.29 7.61 -11.02
CA GLU A 163 6.52 6.84 -12.24
C GLU A 163 6.92 5.40 -11.94
N HIS A 164 7.60 5.16 -10.82
CA HIS A 164 8.11 3.85 -10.47
C HIS A 164 7.54 3.32 -9.17
N MET A 165 6.88 2.16 -9.26
CA MET A 165 6.41 1.41 -8.11
C MET A 165 7.31 0.20 -7.87
N ILE A 166 7.80 0.06 -6.64
CA ILE A 166 8.44 -1.16 -6.14
C ILE A 166 7.53 -1.75 -5.05
N THR A 167 7.39 -3.07 -4.99
CA THR A 167 6.59 -3.74 -3.95
C THR A 167 7.09 -5.16 -3.72
N CYS A 168 6.67 -5.78 -2.62
CA CYS A 168 6.97 -7.16 -2.27
C CYS A 168 5.69 -7.99 -2.16
N GLY A 169 5.56 -9.04 -2.98
CA GLY A 169 4.40 -9.91 -3.03
C GLY A 169 4.66 -11.26 -2.38
N VAL A 170 3.89 -11.61 -1.36
CA VAL A 170 3.99 -12.89 -0.66
C VAL A 170 3.29 -14.00 -1.46
N VAL A 171 3.99 -15.12 -1.68
CA VAL A 171 3.53 -16.25 -2.50
C VAL A 171 2.38 -17.00 -1.84
N LYS A 172 2.46 -17.23 -0.52
CA LYS A 172 1.48 -18.01 0.26
C LYS A 172 0.05 -17.47 0.11
N VAL A 173 -0.10 -16.14 0.08
CA VAL A 173 -1.40 -15.46 -0.06
C VAL A 173 -1.67 -14.95 -1.47
N LYS A 174 -0.85 -15.36 -2.46
CA LYS A 174 -1.02 -15.04 -3.88
C LYS A 174 -0.99 -13.55 -4.19
N THR A 175 -0.31 -12.76 -3.36
CA THR A 175 -0.12 -11.32 -3.61
C THR A 175 0.82 -11.09 -4.80
N ASP A 176 1.76 -12.00 -5.02
CA ASP A 176 2.60 -12.07 -6.23
C ASP A 176 1.75 -12.16 -7.51
N ILE A 177 0.74 -13.04 -7.54
CA ILE A 177 -0.17 -13.18 -8.69
C ILE A 177 -1.01 -11.91 -8.89
N PHE A 178 -1.40 -11.24 -7.80
CA PHE A 178 -2.09 -9.95 -7.89
C PHE A 178 -1.22 -8.88 -8.55
N PHE A 179 0.06 -8.78 -8.16
CA PHE A 179 0.98 -7.81 -8.75
C PHE A 179 1.30 -8.09 -10.22
N GLU A 180 1.43 -9.35 -10.62
CA GLU A 180 1.56 -9.72 -12.03
C GLU A 180 0.34 -9.24 -12.86
N ARG A 181 -0.89 -9.40 -12.33
CA ARG A 181 -2.11 -8.90 -12.98
C ARG A 181 -2.18 -7.38 -13.06
N LEU A 182 -1.66 -6.71 -12.05
CA LEU A 182 -1.52 -5.24 -12.02
C LEU A 182 -0.51 -4.76 -13.10
N GLY A 183 0.30 -5.67 -13.65
CA GLY A 183 1.27 -5.42 -14.71
C GLY A 183 2.70 -5.29 -14.21
N LEU A 184 2.96 -5.60 -12.93
CA LEU A 184 4.29 -5.52 -12.36
C LEU A 184 5.15 -6.70 -12.79
N ASN A 185 6.44 -6.45 -12.95
CA ASN A 185 7.43 -7.44 -13.32
C ASN A 185 8.29 -7.77 -12.10
N LYS A 186 8.67 -9.04 -11.97
CA LYS A 186 9.72 -9.45 -11.03
C LYS A 186 10.99 -8.68 -11.42
N ILE A 187 11.68 -8.10 -10.43
CA ILE A 187 12.87 -7.29 -10.71
C ILE A 187 13.91 -8.12 -11.47
N SER A 188 14.13 -9.35 -11.00
CA SER A 188 15.16 -10.26 -11.52
C SER A 188 14.72 -11.72 -11.47
N ALA A 189 15.54 -12.61 -12.05
CA ALA A 189 15.44 -14.06 -11.85
C ALA A 189 15.65 -14.46 -10.37
N TYR A 190 16.34 -13.63 -9.59
CA TYR A 190 16.60 -13.78 -8.16
C TYR A 190 15.62 -12.99 -7.28
N SER A 191 14.51 -12.52 -7.85
CA SER A 191 13.49 -11.76 -7.13
C SER A 191 12.83 -12.55 -6.00
N LYS A 192 12.94 -13.87 -6.02
CA LYS A 192 12.32 -14.78 -5.04
C LYS A 192 13.26 -15.03 -3.86
N PHE A 193 12.82 -14.72 -2.66
CA PHE A 193 13.59 -14.99 -1.44
C PHE A 193 12.67 -15.24 -0.24
N SER A 194 13.25 -15.68 0.87
CA SER A 194 12.54 -15.92 2.14
C SER A 194 12.68 -14.68 3.02
N GLN A 195 11.57 -14.12 3.50
CA GLN A 195 11.57 -12.91 4.31
C GLN A 195 11.51 -13.23 5.81
N LYS A 196 12.53 -12.85 6.56
CA LYS A 196 12.66 -13.22 7.99
C LYS A 196 11.56 -12.59 8.85
N ASP A 197 11.26 -11.32 8.59
CA ASP A 197 10.24 -10.56 9.33
C ASP A 197 8.81 -11.09 9.10
N LEU A 198 8.63 -11.99 8.12
CA LEU A 198 7.37 -12.70 7.87
C LEU A 198 7.46 -14.18 8.21
N ASN A 199 8.30 -14.58 9.17
CA ASN A 199 8.52 -15.97 9.55
C ASN A 199 8.95 -16.85 8.36
N GLU A 200 9.95 -16.36 7.61
CA GLU A 200 10.59 -17.06 6.48
C GLU A 200 9.67 -17.33 5.28
N GLU A 201 8.55 -16.61 5.17
CA GLU A 201 7.63 -16.76 4.05
C GLU A 201 8.29 -16.36 2.72
N MET A 202 7.95 -17.10 1.66
CA MET A 202 8.48 -16.84 0.33
C MET A 202 7.80 -15.63 -0.31
N VAL A 203 8.62 -14.72 -0.83
CA VAL A 203 8.18 -13.48 -1.45
C VAL A 203 8.87 -13.25 -2.79
N HIS A 204 8.27 -12.39 -3.61
CA HIS A 204 8.89 -11.82 -4.80
C HIS A 204 8.95 -10.30 -4.69
N ILE A 205 10.10 -9.70 -5.02
CA ILE A 205 10.19 -8.25 -5.24
C ILE A 205 9.82 -7.92 -6.69
N PHE A 206 9.00 -6.89 -6.84
CA PHE A 206 8.46 -6.43 -8.10
C PHE A 206 8.80 -4.97 -8.36
N HIS A 207 8.89 -4.62 -9.64
CA HIS A 207 9.02 -3.26 -10.14
C HIS A 207 8.11 -3.05 -11.34
N ASN A 208 7.68 -1.81 -11.53
CA ASN A 208 7.09 -1.38 -12.77
C ASN A 208 7.23 0.13 -13.00
N ASN A 209 7.10 0.52 -14.26
CA ASN A 209 6.88 1.90 -14.69
C ASN A 209 5.64 2.07 -15.59
N ARG A 210 4.90 0.99 -15.86
CA ARG A 210 3.65 1.02 -16.63
C ARG A 210 2.71 -0.11 -16.26
N TYR A 211 1.55 0.22 -15.71
CA TYR A 211 0.54 -0.77 -15.35
C TYR A 211 -0.12 -1.46 -16.55
N SER A 212 -0.77 -2.60 -16.30
CA SER A 212 -1.50 -3.33 -17.34
C SER A 212 -2.73 -2.55 -17.82
N ASP A 213 -3.11 -2.72 -19.08
CA ASP A 213 -4.34 -2.12 -19.62
C ASP A 213 -5.59 -2.59 -18.84
N TYR A 214 -5.54 -3.81 -18.31
CA TYR A 214 -6.57 -4.33 -17.42
C TYR A 214 -6.66 -3.51 -16.12
N ALA A 215 -5.52 -3.23 -15.47
CA ALA A 215 -5.50 -2.43 -14.26
C ALA A 215 -6.03 -1.01 -14.48
N TYR A 216 -5.65 -0.36 -15.59
CA TYR A 216 -6.19 0.95 -15.94
C TYR A 216 -7.71 0.92 -16.13
N LYS A 217 -8.24 -0.07 -16.86
CA LYS A 217 -9.69 -0.23 -17.06
C LYS A 217 -10.43 -0.44 -15.73
N VAL A 218 -9.86 -1.24 -14.83
CA VAL A 218 -10.42 -1.48 -13.49
C VAL A 218 -10.39 -0.19 -12.65
N ALA A 219 -9.28 0.53 -12.65
CA ALA A 219 -9.16 1.78 -11.89
C ALA A 219 -10.15 2.84 -12.38
N GLU A 220 -10.38 2.95 -13.70
CA GLU A 220 -11.36 3.88 -14.25
C GLU A 220 -12.81 3.55 -13.85
N LYS A 221 -13.15 2.26 -13.75
CA LYS A 221 -14.49 1.82 -13.29
C LYS A 221 -14.86 2.39 -11.91
N TYR A 222 -13.87 2.55 -11.04
CA TYR A 222 -14.05 3.01 -9.65
C TYR A 222 -13.46 4.40 -9.39
N HIS A 223 -13.11 5.14 -10.45
CA HIS A 223 -12.48 6.46 -10.35
C HIS A 223 -13.34 7.46 -9.56
N PHE A 224 -14.66 7.33 -9.59
CA PHE A 224 -15.55 8.16 -8.79
C PHE A 224 -15.28 8.05 -7.28
N LEU A 225 -14.90 6.89 -6.75
CA LEU A 225 -14.53 6.73 -5.35
C LEU A 225 -13.22 7.46 -5.05
N TRP A 226 -12.26 7.41 -5.99
CA TRP A 226 -10.98 8.09 -5.85
C TRP A 226 -11.12 9.62 -5.91
N LYS A 227 -11.98 10.14 -6.80
CA LYS A 227 -12.27 11.58 -6.86
C LYS A 227 -12.96 12.09 -5.59
N ASN A 228 -13.80 11.26 -4.98
CA ASN A 228 -14.49 11.58 -3.72
C ASN A 228 -13.72 11.10 -2.47
N ARG A 229 -12.42 10.83 -2.58
CA ARG A 229 -11.60 10.39 -1.45
C ARG A 229 -11.51 11.47 -0.38
N LEU A 230 -11.37 11.05 0.87
CA LEU A 230 -10.95 11.93 1.95
C LEU A 230 -9.42 11.98 1.97
N THR A 231 -8.84 13.17 1.84
CA THR A 231 -7.39 13.37 1.92
C THR A 231 -7.06 14.10 3.21
N LEU A 232 -6.27 13.45 4.06
CA LEU A 232 -5.78 13.96 5.32
C LEU A 232 -4.32 14.34 5.12
N SER A 233 -4.08 15.59 4.73
CA SER A 233 -2.76 16.15 4.47
C SER A 233 -2.68 17.59 4.98
N LYS A 234 -1.47 18.16 5.09
CA LYS A 234 -1.26 19.54 5.60
C LYS A 234 -2.16 20.61 4.97
N LYS A 235 -2.65 20.39 3.74
CA LYS A 235 -3.47 21.36 3.00
C LYS A 235 -4.97 21.28 3.32
N GLN A 236 -5.45 20.27 4.06
CA GLN A 236 -6.86 20.11 4.40
C GLN A 236 -7.03 19.71 5.87
N THR A 237 -7.65 20.59 6.67
CA THR A 237 -8.12 20.27 8.02
C THR A 237 -9.53 19.69 7.94
N LEU A 238 -9.82 18.69 8.77
CA LEU A 238 -11.04 17.85 8.77
C LEU A 238 -12.31 18.55 9.28
N THR A 239 -12.61 19.78 8.84
CA THR A 239 -13.94 20.36 9.11
C THR A 239 -15.05 19.69 8.26
N ALA A 240 -14.68 18.98 7.19
CA ALA A 240 -15.61 18.46 6.18
C ALA A 240 -16.20 17.04 6.46
N VAL A 241 -15.68 16.27 7.42
CA VAL A 241 -16.19 14.89 7.66
C VAL A 241 -17.47 14.85 8.49
N ARG A 242 -17.80 15.92 9.21
CA ARG A 242 -19.07 16.00 9.96
C ARG A 242 -20.30 16.30 9.09
N GLU A 243 -20.11 16.72 7.84
CA GLU A 243 -21.22 17.06 6.93
C GLU A 243 -21.51 15.96 5.90
N ALA A 244 -20.66 14.93 5.81
CA ALA A 244 -20.76 13.84 4.83
C ALA A 244 -21.19 12.49 5.42
N ALA A 245 -21.46 12.43 6.73
CA ALA A 245 -22.02 11.27 7.46
C ALA A 245 -23.48 11.53 7.84
#